data_AF-A0A9P6LKS7-F1
#
_entry.id   AF-A0A9P6LKS7-F1
#
_cell.length_a   1.000
_cell.length_b   1.000
_cell.length_c   1.000
_cell.angle_alpha   90.00
_cell.angle_beta   90.00
_cell.angle_gamma   90.00
#
_symmetry.space_group_name_H-M   'P 1'
#
loop_
_entity.id
_entity.type
_entity.pdbx_description
1 polymer ?
#
loop_
_entity_poly.entity_id
_entity_poly.type
_entity_poly.pdbx_seq_one_letter_code
_entity_poly.pdbx_strand_id
1 'polypeptide(L)'
;MIDTGNISPVTLVPRTQAPIMFILTKIADLVEIAPEDFRKKSMNAIEDNINAKYANKVIQKIGLCICLYDVLWTSEGLIGHGTGLVNVNVEFRMVVFRPFKGEVMIGRIRSSTPAGINLRTDFFDDIFIPFDELPEGAEYNHSEQLWIWNIEGDRLFYDNHEMVRFQVIDEEWHDQTPAGPSQGEEAAPPKPPYKVKGTMAMEGLGVCLWWDGQGSE
;
A
#
# COMPACT_ATOMS: atom_id res chain seq x y z
N MET A 1 -18.38 56.91 16.29
CA MET A 1 -18.56 55.92 15.23
C MET A 1 -17.26 55.16 15.10
N ILE A 2 -17.18 54.01 15.76
CA ILE A 2 -16.03 53.10 15.71
C ILE A 2 -16.49 51.90 14.87
N ASP A 3 -15.80 51.70 13.76
CA ASP A 3 -16.07 50.68 12.76
C ASP A 3 -15.71 49.31 13.34
N THR A 4 -16.71 48.51 13.71
CA THR A 4 -16.54 47.13 14.15
C THR A 4 -16.31 46.25 12.93
N GLY A 5 -15.03 46.14 12.54
CA GLY A 5 -14.56 45.23 11.51
C GLY A 5 -15.02 43.80 11.77
N ASN A 6 -15.83 43.30 10.85
CA ASN A 6 -16.37 41.94 10.83
C ASN A 6 -15.22 40.97 10.50
N ILE A 7 -14.67 40.30 11.51
CA ILE A 7 -13.63 39.29 11.33
C ILE A 7 -14.34 37.98 10.97
N SER A 8 -14.28 37.62 9.69
CA SER A 8 -14.75 36.32 9.20
C SER A 8 -14.08 35.18 9.98
N PRO A 9 -14.82 34.15 10.41
CA PRO A 9 -14.22 33.01 11.09
C PRO A 9 -13.27 32.29 10.13
N VAL A 10 -12.03 32.09 10.57
CA VAL A 10 -11.06 31.22 9.90
C VAL A 10 -11.64 29.81 9.91
N THR A 11 -12.19 29.37 8.78
CA THR A 11 -12.61 27.99 8.59
C THR A 11 -11.38 27.10 8.72
N LEU A 12 -11.28 26.39 9.84
CA LEU A 12 -10.37 25.26 10.00
C LEU A 12 -10.71 24.25 8.89
N VAL A 13 -9.86 24.18 7.88
CA VAL A 13 -9.91 23.11 6.88
C VAL A 13 -9.71 21.81 7.66
N PRO A 14 -10.66 20.85 7.61
CA PRO A 14 -10.45 19.58 8.26
C PRO A 14 -9.19 18.96 7.65
N ARG A 15 -8.21 18.61 8.48
CA ARG A 15 -7.11 17.76 8.06
C ARG A 15 -7.78 16.51 7.49
N THR A 16 -7.76 16.36 6.18
CA THR A 16 -8.20 15.16 5.50
C THR A 16 -7.38 14.03 6.08
N GLN A 17 -7.98 13.31 7.02
CA GLN A 17 -7.50 12.04 7.49
C GLN A 17 -7.29 11.23 6.22
N ALA A 18 -6.06 10.78 5.97
CA ALA A 18 -5.78 9.93 4.84
C ALA A 18 -6.79 8.77 4.86
N PRO A 19 -7.16 8.21 3.69
CA PRO A 19 -8.00 7.01 3.65
C PRO A 19 -7.45 6.00 4.65
N ILE A 20 -8.33 5.25 5.30
CA ILE A 20 -8.05 4.48 6.52
C ILE A 20 -6.83 3.50 6.36
N MET A 21 -6.42 3.22 5.11
CA MET A 21 -5.29 2.38 4.67
C MET A 21 -3.93 3.08 4.48
N PHE A 22 -3.88 4.41 4.54
CA PHE A 22 -2.66 5.19 4.34
C PHE A 22 -2.27 5.95 5.61
N ILE A 23 -0.98 5.95 5.90
CA ILE A 23 -0.40 6.70 7.01
C ILE A 23 0.62 7.71 6.50
N LEU A 24 0.78 8.81 7.24
CA LEU A 24 1.88 9.74 7.04
C LEU A 24 3.05 9.32 7.93
N THR A 25 4.17 8.97 7.30
CA THR A 25 5.39 8.59 8.03
C THR A 25 6.41 9.71 7.93
N LYS A 26 6.88 10.22 9.07
CA LYS A 26 7.99 11.17 9.12
C LYS A 26 9.31 10.43 8.93
N ILE A 27 10.11 10.86 7.95
CA ILE A 27 11.42 10.29 7.62
C ILE A 27 12.44 11.43 7.64
N ALA A 28 13.62 11.16 8.21
CA ALA A 28 14.79 12.01 8.11
C ALA A 28 15.85 11.27 7.30
N ASP A 29 16.36 11.92 6.25
CA ASP A 29 17.29 11.29 5.31
C ASP A 29 18.24 12.30 4.68
N LEU A 30 19.32 11.80 4.11
CA LEU A 30 20.28 12.58 3.32
C LEU A 30 19.94 12.45 1.83
N VAL A 31 19.66 13.58 1.19
CA VAL A 31 19.40 13.68 -0.25
C VAL A 31 20.60 14.30 -0.94
N GLU A 32 21.09 13.63 -1.98
CA GLU A 32 22.19 14.10 -2.82
C GLU A 32 21.61 14.72 -4.09
N ILE A 33 21.96 15.98 -4.36
CA ILE A 33 21.53 16.70 -5.56
C ILE A 33 22.69 16.76 -6.54
N ALA A 34 22.46 16.25 -7.75
CA ALA A 34 23.43 16.27 -8.83
C ALA A 34 23.58 17.68 -9.45
N PRO A 35 24.77 18.06 -9.94
CA PRO A 35 25.01 19.37 -10.54
C PRO A 35 24.09 19.71 -11.72
N GLU A 36 23.65 18.69 -12.46
CA GLU A 36 22.74 18.84 -13.59
C GLU A 36 21.36 19.36 -13.15
N ASP A 37 20.94 18.99 -11.93
CA ASP A 37 19.67 19.41 -11.33
C ASP A 37 19.73 20.79 -10.67
N PHE A 38 20.91 21.44 -10.59
CA PHE A 38 21.03 22.81 -10.04
C PHE A 38 20.29 23.87 -10.86
N ARG A 39 19.90 23.54 -12.09
CA ARG A 39 19.05 24.41 -12.92
C ARG A 39 17.60 24.43 -12.44
N LYS A 40 17.17 23.39 -11.70
CA LYS A 40 15.84 23.30 -11.12
C LYS A 40 15.79 24.09 -9.80
N LYS A 41 14.58 24.41 -9.34
CA LYS A 41 14.40 24.91 -7.98
C LYS A 41 14.81 23.81 -7.00
N SER A 42 15.56 24.19 -5.94
CA SER A 42 16.10 23.22 -4.97
C SER A 42 15.03 22.33 -4.36
N MET A 43 13.84 22.87 -4.06
CA MET A 43 12.72 22.07 -3.55
C MET A 43 12.28 21.00 -4.55
N ASN A 44 12.08 21.34 -5.82
CA ASN A 44 11.71 20.36 -6.84
C ASN A 44 12.77 19.27 -7.02
N ALA A 45 14.05 19.64 -6.97
CA ALA A 45 15.13 18.66 -7.04
C ALA A 45 15.12 17.71 -5.83
N ILE A 46 14.84 18.21 -4.63
CA ILE A 46 14.68 17.40 -3.42
C ILE A 46 13.48 16.46 -3.55
N GLU A 47 12.32 16.97 -3.99
CA GLU A 47 11.10 16.18 -4.18
C GLU A 47 11.31 15.04 -5.21
N ASP A 48 11.94 15.35 -6.36
CA ASP A 48 12.28 14.37 -7.39
C ASP A 48 13.16 13.25 -6.81
N ASN A 49 14.21 13.61 -6.07
CA ASN A 49 15.15 12.65 -5.50
C ASN A 49 14.52 11.80 -4.38
N ILE A 50 13.68 12.40 -3.52
CA ILE A 50 12.94 11.64 -2.49
C ILE A 50 12.00 10.63 -3.15
N ASN A 51 11.20 11.06 -4.13
CA ASN A 51 10.30 10.14 -4.84
C ASN A 51 11.08 9.05 -5.57
N ALA A 52 12.18 9.37 -6.24
CA ALA A 52 13.04 8.37 -6.88
C ALA A 52 13.65 7.38 -5.87
N LYS A 53 13.98 7.85 -4.65
CA LYS A 53 14.57 7.03 -3.60
C LYS A 53 13.54 6.17 -2.88
N TYR A 54 12.30 6.62 -2.70
CA TYR A 54 11.33 5.95 -1.83
C TYR A 54 10.07 5.43 -2.53
N ALA A 55 9.63 6.01 -3.64
CA ALA A 55 8.40 5.56 -4.30
C ALA A 55 8.50 4.09 -4.71
N ASN A 56 7.40 3.35 -4.50
CA ASN A 56 7.29 1.91 -4.74
C ASN A 56 8.33 1.06 -3.97
N LYS A 57 8.87 1.57 -2.85
CA LYS A 57 9.74 0.80 -1.96
C LYS A 57 9.03 0.49 -0.65
N VAL A 58 9.18 -0.76 -0.21
CA VAL A 58 8.72 -1.20 1.10
C VAL A 58 9.79 -0.87 2.13
N ILE A 59 9.40 -0.09 3.15
CA ILE A 59 10.22 0.09 4.34
C ILE A 59 9.71 -0.87 5.41
N GLN A 60 10.62 -1.72 5.93
CA GLN A 60 10.32 -2.71 6.95
C GLN A 60 9.62 -2.08 8.16
N LYS A 61 8.54 -2.71 8.63
CA LYS A 61 7.70 -2.25 9.76
C LYS A 61 7.00 -0.90 9.55
N ILE A 62 7.06 -0.32 8.34
CA ILE A 62 6.44 0.96 8.00
C ILE A 62 5.38 0.76 6.92
N GLY A 63 5.72 0.18 5.76
CA GLY A 63 4.78 -0.09 4.67
C GLY A 63 5.35 0.23 3.29
N LEU A 64 4.48 0.20 2.28
CA LEU A 64 4.82 0.56 0.90
C LEU A 64 4.74 2.08 0.73
N CYS A 65 5.87 2.71 0.40
CA CYS A 65 5.92 4.14 0.13
C CYS A 65 5.30 4.47 -1.24
N ILE A 66 4.33 5.38 -1.25
CA ILE A 66 3.61 5.80 -2.46
C ILE A 66 4.26 7.04 -3.06
N CYS A 67 4.23 8.14 -2.31
CA CYS A 67 4.77 9.42 -2.73
C CYS A 67 5.09 10.32 -1.54
N LEU A 68 5.90 11.35 -1.80
CA LEU A 68 6.13 12.44 -0.88
C LEU A 68 4.83 13.23 -0.63
N TYR A 69 4.52 13.46 0.65
CA TYR A 69 3.40 14.32 1.06
C TYR A 69 3.86 15.78 1.14
N ASP A 70 4.84 16.07 2.00
CA ASP A 70 5.46 17.38 2.12
C ASP A 70 6.84 17.31 2.77
N VAL A 71 7.63 18.37 2.57
CA VAL A 71 8.92 18.57 3.22
C VAL A 71 8.71 19.46 4.44
N LEU A 72 9.14 18.99 5.61
CA LEU A 72 9.00 19.70 6.89
C LEU A 72 10.19 20.62 7.17
N TRP A 73 11.40 20.16 6.84
CA TRP A 73 12.63 20.88 7.12
C TRP A 73 13.75 20.45 6.17
N THR A 74 14.64 21.38 5.84
CA THR A 74 15.84 21.15 5.04
C THR A 74 17.04 21.87 5.66
N SER A 75 18.22 21.26 5.60
CA SER A 75 19.47 21.90 6.01
C SER A 75 20.05 22.78 4.90
N GLU A 76 21.09 23.56 5.24
CA GLU A 76 21.99 24.10 4.23
C GLU A 76 22.67 22.94 3.47
N GLY A 77 22.84 23.11 2.15
CA GLY A 77 23.45 22.10 1.30
C GLY A 77 24.98 22.14 1.39
N LEU A 78 25.59 21.00 1.70
CA LEU A 78 27.04 20.85 1.80
C LEU A 78 27.59 20.20 0.53
N ILE A 79 28.56 20.85 -0.12
CA ILE A 79 29.17 20.33 -1.35
C ILE A 79 30.23 19.28 -0.99
N GLY A 80 30.06 18.06 -1.51
CA GLY A 80 31.05 16.99 -1.39
C GLY A 80 32.34 17.32 -2.15
N HIS A 81 33.49 17.13 -1.50
CA HIS A 81 34.79 17.35 -2.12
C HIS A 81 35.02 16.34 -3.27
N GLY A 82 35.29 16.85 -4.47
CA GLY A 82 35.69 16.05 -5.63
C GLY A 82 34.55 15.53 -6.52
N THR A 83 33.32 15.41 -6.01
CA THR A 83 32.16 14.97 -6.81
C THR A 83 31.26 16.13 -7.25
N GLY A 84 31.27 17.25 -6.52
CA GLY A 84 30.39 18.39 -6.78
C GLY A 84 28.92 18.15 -6.41
N LEU A 85 28.60 17.00 -5.80
CA LEU A 85 27.27 16.70 -5.28
C LEU A 85 26.95 17.58 -4.07
N VAL A 86 25.72 18.07 -3.99
CA VAL A 86 25.23 18.83 -2.84
C VAL A 86 24.41 17.88 -1.95
N ASN A 87 24.88 17.72 -0.72
CA ASN A 87 24.24 16.89 0.30
C ASN A 87 23.35 17.75 1.18
N VAL A 88 22.07 17.42 1.25
CA VAL A 88 21.07 18.14 2.03
C VAL A 88 20.41 17.17 3.00
N ASN A 89 20.42 17.48 4.30
CA ASN A 89 19.61 16.75 5.26
C ASN A 89 18.17 17.24 5.16
N VAL A 90 17.23 16.32 5.05
CA VAL A 90 15.81 16.63 4.88
C VAL A 90 14.97 15.86 5.87
N GLU A 91 13.97 16.52 6.43
CA GLU A 91 12.87 15.87 7.17
C GLU A 91 11.59 16.06 6.37
N PHE A 92 10.89 14.97 6.08
CA PHE A 92 9.69 15.00 5.24
C PHE A 92 8.68 13.95 5.70
N ARG A 93 7.45 14.05 5.18
CA ARG A 93 6.39 13.06 5.38
C ARG A 93 6.13 12.31 4.08
N MET A 94 6.14 10.99 4.14
CA MET A 94 5.72 10.13 3.03
C MET A 94 4.30 9.64 3.25
N VAL A 95 3.51 9.56 2.17
CA VAL A 95 2.29 8.76 2.13
C VAL A 95 2.71 7.30 1.99
N VAL A 96 2.35 6.49 2.97
CA VAL A 96 2.69 5.06 3.05
C VAL A 96 1.41 4.25 3.09
N PHE A 97 1.29 3.27 2.21
CA PHE A 97 0.27 2.24 2.27
C PHE A 97 0.61 1.24 3.37
N ARG A 98 -0.24 1.21 4.39
CA ARG A 98 -0.15 0.31 5.53
C ARG A 98 -1.56 0.09 6.09
N PRO A 99 -2.34 -0.82 5.50
CA PRO A 99 -3.66 -1.13 6.02
C PRO A 99 -3.56 -1.73 7.42
N PHE A 100 -4.58 -1.51 8.24
CA PHE A 100 -4.61 -2.01 9.61
C PHE A 100 -5.56 -3.19 9.77
N LYS A 101 -5.34 -3.99 10.81
CA LYS A 101 -6.23 -5.13 11.13
C LYS A 101 -7.66 -4.65 11.37
N GLY A 102 -8.60 -5.26 10.68
CA GLY A 102 -10.03 -4.93 10.71
C GLY A 102 -10.47 -3.98 9.59
N GLU A 103 -9.54 -3.44 8.81
CA GLU A 103 -9.87 -2.57 7.69
C GLU A 103 -10.49 -3.35 6.53
N VAL A 104 -11.59 -2.83 5.98
CA VAL A 104 -12.24 -3.41 4.79
C VAL A 104 -11.73 -2.70 3.54
N MET A 105 -11.22 -3.49 2.61
CA MET A 105 -10.62 -3.04 1.36
C MET A 105 -11.27 -3.72 0.16
N ILE A 106 -11.04 -3.13 -1.02
CA ILE A 106 -11.44 -3.71 -2.29
C ILE A 106 -10.18 -4.07 -3.06
N GLY A 107 -10.15 -5.27 -3.62
CA GLY A 107 -9.08 -5.76 -4.47
C GLY A 107 -9.65 -6.53 -5.66
N ARG A 108 -8.78 -6.89 -6.59
CA ARG A 108 -9.11 -7.70 -7.76
C ARG A 108 -8.47 -9.08 -7.62
N ILE A 109 -9.22 -10.13 -7.94
CA ILE A 109 -8.68 -11.49 -7.96
C ILE A 109 -7.61 -11.58 -9.04
N ARG A 110 -6.39 -11.93 -8.65
CA ARG A 110 -5.26 -12.16 -9.57
C ARG A 110 -5.19 -13.62 -9.97
N SER A 111 -5.27 -14.51 -8.98
CA SER A 111 -5.25 -15.96 -9.19
C SER A 111 -5.80 -16.69 -7.97
N SER A 112 -6.34 -17.87 -8.21
CA SER A 112 -6.80 -18.78 -7.17
C SER A 112 -5.92 -20.03 -7.15
N THR A 113 -5.68 -20.55 -5.95
CA THR A 113 -4.89 -21.76 -5.70
C THR A 113 -5.59 -22.61 -4.63
N PRO A 114 -5.25 -23.90 -4.47
CA PRO A 114 -5.78 -24.70 -3.37
C PRO A 114 -5.46 -24.14 -1.97
N ALA A 115 -4.43 -23.28 -1.85
CA ALA A 115 -4.08 -22.64 -0.59
C ALA A 115 -4.96 -21.42 -0.27
N GLY A 116 -5.65 -20.86 -1.26
CA GLY A 116 -6.41 -19.62 -1.12
C GLY A 116 -6.39 -18.75 -2.37
N ILE A 117 -6.81 -17.49 -2.22
CA ILE A 117 -6.99 -16.52 -3.30
C ILE A 117 -5.95 -15.41 -3.19
N ASN A 118 -5.23 -15.14 -4.28
CA ASN A 118 -4.31 -14.01 -4.39
C ASN A 118 -5.05 -12.81 -4.99
N LEU A 119 -4.96 -11.67 -4.31
CA LEU A 119 -5.57 -10.42 -4.72
C LEU A 119 -4.50 -9.38 -5.06
N ARG A 120 -4.91 -8.37 -5.81
CA ARG A 120 -4.12 -7.16 -6.05
C ARG A 120 -4.99 -5.91 -6.01
N THR A 121 -4.38 -4.78 -5.68
CA THR A 121 -4.90 -3.45 -5.99
C THR A 121 -4.16 -2.91 -7.21
N ASP A 122 -4.41 -1.64 -7.59
CA ASP A 122 -3.70 -1.01 -8.72
C ASP A 122 -2.20 -0.80 -8.46
N PHE A 123 -1.77 -0.78 -7.19
CA PHE A 123 -0.41 -0.44 -6.79
C PHE A 123 0.24 -1.48 -5.86
N PHE A 124 -0.48 -2.54 -5.45
CA PHE A 124 0.02 -3.55 -4.52
C PHE A 124 -0.52 -4.94 -4.87
N ASP A 125 0.37 -5.90 -5.10
CA ASP A 125 0.04 -7.23 -5.65
C ASP A 125 0.11 -8.38 -4.63
N ASP A 126 0.58 -8.12 -3.41
CA ASP A 126 0.91 -9.14 -2.42
C ASP A 126 -0.16 -9.24 -1.32
N ILE A 127 -1.42 -9.48 -1.73
CA ILE A 127 -2.55 -9.71 -0.82
C ILE A 127 -3.02 -11.16 -0.96
N PHE A 128 -3.22 -11.84 0.17
CA PHE A 128 -3.61 -13.25 0.18
C PHE A 128 -4.76 -13.52 1.14
N ILE A 129 -5.76 -14.25 0.66
CA ILE A 129 -6.88 -14.76 1.46
C ILE A 129 -6.67 -16.28 1.59
N PRO A 130 -6.25 -16.76 2.77
CA PRO A 130 -6.16 -18.20 3.05
C PRO A 130 -7.52 -18.89 2.86
N PHE A 131 -7.51 -20.18 2.51
CA PHE A 131 -8.75 -20.93 2.30
C PHE A 131 -9.62 -21.07 3.57
N ASP A 132 -8.97 -21.08 4.74
CA ASP A 132 -9.60 -21.10 6.06
C ASP A 132 -10.29 -19.78 6.42
N GLU A 133 -10.01 -18.73 5.65
CA GLU A 133 -10.60 -17.39 5.78
C GLU A 133 -11.63 -17.11 4.67
N LEU A 134 -12.05 -18.14 3.95
CA LEU A 134 -13.21 -18.11 3.06
C LEU A 134 -14.48 -18.52 3.81
N PRO A 135 -15.67 -18.15 3.31
CA PRO A 135 -16.94 -18.60 3.89
C PRO A 135 -17.05 -20.12 4.03
N GLU A 136 -17.80 -20.57 5.02
CA GLU A 136 -18.08 -21.99 5.22
C GLU A 136 -18.78 -22.58 3.98
N GLY A 137 -18.36 -23.78 3.55
CA GLY A 137 -18.86 -24.42 2.33
C GLY A 137 -18.16 -23.97 1.04
N ALA A 138 -17.09 -23.17 1.14
CA ALA A 138 -16.23 -22.87 -0.01
C ALA A 138 -15.38 -24.10 -0.41
N GLU A 139 -15.40 -24.43 -1.70
CA GLU A 139 -14.68 -25.56 -2.28
C GLU A 139 -13.81 -25.11 -3.45
N TYR A 140 -12.63 -25.71 -3.58
CA TYR A 140 -11.72 -25.42 -4.69
C TYR A 140 -11.98 -26.34 -5.88
N ASN A 141 -12.25 -25.75 -7.05
CA ASN A 141 -12.38 -26.49 -8.30
C ASN A 141 -11.01 -26.59 -8.99
N HIS A 142 -10.40 -27.78 -8.99
CA HIS A 142 -9.11 -28.01 -9.64
C HIS A 142 -9.13 -27.87 -11.16
N SER A 143 -10.27 -28.14 -11.81
CA SER A 143 -10.39 -28.05 -13.27
C SER A 143 -10.47 -26.60 -13.76
N GLU A 144 -11.17 -25.75 -13.02
CA GLU A 144 -11.36 -24.32 -13.35
C GLU A 144 -10.35 -23.40 -12.64
N GLN A 145 -9.60 -23.94 -11.68
CA GLN A 145 -8.64 -23.22 -10.85
C GLN A 145 -9.23 -22.00 -10.13
N LEU A 146 -10.41 -22.19 -9.56
CA LEU A 146 -11.16 -21.15 -8.82
C LEU A 146 -11.82 -21.72 -7.58
N TRP A 147 -12.21 -20.84 -6.66
CA TRP A 147 -13.00 -21.17 -5.49
C TRP A 147 -14.49 -20.96 -5.79
N ILE A 148 -15.32 -21.84 -5.24
CA ILE A 148 -16.78 -21.80 -5.38
C ILE A 148 -17.37 -21.83 -3.98
N TRP A 149 -18.22 -20.86 -3.66
CA TRP A 149 -18.99 -20.87 -2.43
C TRP A 149 -20.39 -21.43 -2.69
N ASN A 150 -20.71 -22.54 -2.04
CA ASN A 150 -22.02 -23.18 -2.14
C ASN A 150 -22.91 -22.71 -0.97
N ILE A 151 -23.91 -21.86 -1.26
CA ILE A 151 -24.83 -21.33 -0.25
C ILE A 151 -26.27 -21.62 -0.68
N GLU A 152 -27.04 -22.28 0.17
CA GLU A 152 -28.49 -22.56 -0.03
C GLU A 152 -28.88 -23.18 -1.40
N GLY A 153 -27.95 -23.88 -2.05
CA GLY A 153 -28.15 -24.49 -3.37
C GLY A 153 -27.67 -23.64 -4.56
N ASP A 154 -27.27 -22.39 -4.31
CA ASP A 154 -26.61 -21.53 -5.27
C ASP A 154 -25.08 -21.69 -5.23
N ARG A 155 -24.46 -21.52 -6.40
CA ARG A 155 -23.01 -21.63 -6.58
C ARG A 155 -22.47 -20.27 -6.96
N LEU A 156 -21.69 -19.67 -6.06
CA LEU A 156 -21.07 -18.36 -6.25
C LEU A 156 -19.57 -18.54 -6.57
N PHE A 157 -19.11 -17.96 -7.68
CA PHE A 157 -17.77 -18.19 -8.21
C PHE A 157 -16.83 -17.03 -7.89
N TYR A 158 -15.63 -17.34 -7.39
CA TYR A 158 -14.54 -16.39 -7.23
C TYR A 158 -13.71 -16.32 -8.52
N ASP A 159 -14.29 -15.73 -9.55
CA ASP A 159 -13.66 -15.64 -10.88
C ASP A 159 -12.42 -14.74 -10.88
N ASN A 160 -11.42 -15.14 -11.65
CA ASN A 160 -10.25 -14.29 -11.87
C ASN A 160 -10.69 -12.96 -12.47
N HIS A 161 -10.04 -11.87 -12.03
CA HIS A 161 -10.34 -10.50 -12.44
C HIS A 161 -11.60 -9.88 -11.84
N GLU A 162 -12.37 -10.60 -11.02
CA GLU A 162 -13.49 -10.00 -10.31
C GLU A 162 -13.04 -9.09 -9.16
N MET A 163 -13.88 -8.09 -8.87
CA MET A 163 -13.67 -7.18 -7.76
C MET A 163 -14.27 -7.79 -6.50
N VAL A 164 -13.46 -7.85 -5.45
CA VAL A 164 -13.81 -8.45 -4.16
C VAL A 164 -13.58 -7.48 -3.02
N ARG A 165 -14.48 -7.52 -2.04
CA ARG A 165 -14.35 -6.86 -0.75
C ARG A 165 -13.77 -7.84 0.26
N PHE A 166 -12.70 -7.47 0.94
CA PHE A 166 -12.06 -8.29 1.96
C PHE A 166 -11.70 -7.45 3.17
N GLN A 167 -11.59 -8.09 4.33
CA GLN A 167 -11.13 -7.44 5.54
C GLN A 167 -9.69 -7.86 5.85
N VAL A 168 -8.80 -6.92 6.19
CA VAL A 168 -7.44 -7.21 6.61
C VAL A 168 -7.44 -7.86 7.99
N ILE A 169 -6.74 -8.98 8.14
CA ILE A 169 -6.64 -9.72 9.42
C ILE A 169 -5.22 -9.73 9.99
N ASP A 170 -4.21 -9.65 9.12
CA ASP A 170 -2.82 -9.76 9.51
C ASP A 170 -1.86 -9.18 8.45
N GLU A 171 -0.64 -8.86 8.85
CA GLU A 171 0.44 -8.41 7.96
C GLU A 171 1.73 -9.23 8.18
N GLU A 172 2.37 -9.64 7.08
CA GLU A 172 3.62 -10.41 7.11
C GLU A 172 4.78 -9.59 6.52
N TRP A 173 5.93 -9.68 7.19
CA TRP A 173 7.16 -8.99 6.80
C TRP A 173 8.24 -10.01 6.50
N HIS A 174 8.89 -9.89 5.35
CA HIS A 174 9.98 -10.78 4.96
C HIS A 174 11.25 -9.95 4.75
N ASP A 175 12.26 -10.23 5.57
CA ASP A 175 13.57 -9.60 5.42
C ASP A 175 14.20 -10.03 4.08
N GLN A 176 14.59 -9.04 3.27
CA GLN A 176 15.22 -9.23 1.96
C GLN A 176 16.74 -9.13 2.04
N THR A 177 17.32 -9.10 3.25
CA THR A 177 18.77 -9.13 3.44
C THR A 177 19.34 -10.35 2.70
N PRO A 178 20.22 -10.14 1.70
CA PRO A 178 20.78 -11.24 0.94
C PRO A 178 21.45 -12.22 1.91
N ALA A 179 21.01 -13.48 1.91
CA ALA A 179 21.75 -14.52 2.59
C ALA A 179 23.18 -14.51 2.01
N GLY A 180 24.19 -14.48 2.87
CA GLY A 180 25.60 -14.55 2.45
C GLY A 180 25.83 -15.74 1.50
N PRO A 181 26.96 -15.78 0.77
CA PRO A 181 27.18 -16.76 -0.29
C PRO A 181 27.03 -18.18 0.24
N SER A 182 25.85 -18.76 0.03
CA SER A 182 25.46 -20.08 0.51
C SER A 182 25.57 -21.01 -0.69
N GLN A 183 26.43 -22.01 -0.59
CA GLN A 183 26.65 -22.98 -1.65
C GLN A 183 25.38 -23.83 -1.85
N GLY A 184 24.70 -23.64 -2.98
CA GLY A 184 24.05 -24.76 -3.67
C GLY A 184 22.69 -25.24 -3.18
N GLU A 185 21.84 -24.39 -2.59
CA GLU A 185 20.40 -24.71 -2.49
C GLU A 185 19.63 -23.93 -3.56
N GLU A 186 18.77 -24.61 -4.32
CA GLU A 186 17.78 -23.97 -5.19
C GLU A 186 16.96 -23.00 -4.34
N ALA A 187 17.31 -21.71 -4.41
CA ALA A 187 16.67 -20.69 -3.60
C ALA A 187 15.17 -20.69 -3.93
N ALA A 188 14.34 -21.00 -2.94
CA ALA A 188 12.90 -20.79 -3.01
C ALA A 188 12.65 -19.36 -3.56
N PRO A 189 11.60 -19.16 -4.39
CA PRO A 189 11.35 -17.86 -4.99
C PRO A 189 11.33 -16.78 -3.89
N PRO A 190 11.96 -15.61 -4.13
CA PRO A 190 12.07 -14.57 -3.12
C PRO A 190 10.66 -14.16 -2.68
N LYS A 191 10.41 -14.27 -1.37
CA LYS A 191 9.14 -13.85 -0.77
C LYS A 191 9.05 -12.33 -0.87
N PRO A 192 7.86 -11.75 -1.14
CA PRO A 192 7.70 -10.30 -1.18
C PRO A 192 8.06 -9.69 0.18
N PRO A 193 8.64 -8.48 0.24
CA PRO A 193 9.05 -7.87 1.50
C PRO A 193 7.90 -7.55 2.46
N TYR A 194 6.71 -7.33 1.91
CA TYR A 194 5.48 -7.03 2.65
C TYR A 194 4.31 -7.76 2.00
N LYS A 195 3.54 -8.48 2.82
CA LYS A 195 2.36 -9.23 2.38
C LYS A 195 1.20 -8.96 3.33
N VAL A 196 0.01 -8.74 2.78
CA VAL A 196 -1.21 -8.53 3.55
C VAL A 196 -2.05 -9.80 3.52
N LYS A 197 -2.53 -10.24 4.69
CA LYS A 197 -3.52 -11.31 4.80
C LYS A 197 -4.90 -10.73 5.07
N GLY A 198 -5.90 -11.27 4.39
CA GLY A 198 -7.29 -10.89 4.58
C GLY A 198 -8.22 -12.08 4.78
N THR A 199 -9.48 -11.74 5.08
CA THR A 199 -10.60 -12.66 5.21
C THR A 199 -11.77 -12.22 4.34
N MET A 200 -12.57 -13.19 3.90
CA MET A 200 -13.85 -13.01 3.22
C MET A 200 -14.96 -13.81 3.90
N ALA A 201 -14.73 -14.35 5.09
CA ALA A 201 -15.68 -15.25 5.76
C ALA A 201 -16.96 -14.58 6.28
N MET A 202 -16.95 -13.24 6.45
CA MET A 202 -18.10 -12.50 6.98
C MET A 202 -19.07 -12.06 5.87
N GLU A 203 -20.35 -11.93 6.23
CA GLU A 203 -21.38 -11.37 5.34
C GLU A 203 -21.01 -9.98 4.83
N GLY A 204 -21.31 -9.71 3.56
CA GLY A 204 -20.96 -8.46 2.89
C GLY A 204 -19.52 -8.41 2.35
N LEU A 205 -18.70 -9.43 2.59
CA LEU A 205 -17.38 -9.64 1.97
C LEU A 205 -17.46 -10.65 0.80
N GLY A 206 -16.38 -10.79 0.03
CA GLY A 206 -16.37 -11.59 -1.20
C GLY A 206 -16.61 -10.74 -2.45
N VAL A 207 -17.09 -11.35 -3.53
CA VAL A 207 -17.27 -10.63 -4.81
C VAL A 207 -18.33 -9.54 -4.66
N CYS A 208 -18.00 -8.31 -5.07
CA CYS A 208 -18.89 -7.15 -4.89
C CYS A 208 -20.26 -7.36 -5.55
N LEU A 209 -20.28 -8.02 -6.71
CA LEU A 209 -21.49 -8.32 -7.47
C LEU A 209 -22.54 -9.14 -6.70
N TRP A 210 -22.14 -9.91 -5.70
CA TRP A 210 -23.07 -10.69 -4.87
C TRP A 210 -23.95 -9.82 -3.98
N TRP A 211 -23.46 -8.62 -3.64
CA TRP A 211 -24.06 -7.74 -2.65
C TRP A 211 -24.71 -6.51 -3.28
N ASP A 212 -24.17 -6.03 -4.40
CA ASP A 212 -24.59 -4.78 -5.04
C ASP A 212 -25.92 -4.90 -5.83
N GLY A 213 -26.63 -6.03 -5.72
CA GLY A 213 -27.91 -6.31 -6.38
C GLY A 213 -29.17 -6.08 -5.54
N GLN A 214 -29.07 -5.69 -4.26
CA GLN A 214 -30.25 -5.53 -3.37
C GLN A 214 -30.85 -4.09 -3.34
N GLY A 215 -30.53 -3.24 -4.31
CA GLY A 215 -30.77 -1.79 -4.22
C GLY A 215 -31.51 -1.12 -5.39
N SER A 216 -32.38 -1.82 -6.10
CA SER A 216 -33.25 -1.18 -7.10
C SER A 216 -34.64 -1.82 -7.17
N GLU A 217 -35.49 -1.50 -6.18
CA GLU A 217 -36.93 -1.30 -6.34
C GLU A 217 -37.38 -0.08 -5.53
#